data_AF-A0A1M5JCY3-F1
#
_entry.id   AF-A0A1M5JCY3-F1
#
_cell.length_a   1.000
_cell.length_b   1.000
_cell.length_c   1.000
_cell.angle_alpha   90.00
_cell.angle_beta   90.00
_cell.angle_gamma   90.00
#
_symmetry.space_group_name_H-M   'P 1'
#
loop_
_entity.id
_entity.type
_entity.pdbx_description
1 polymer ?
#
loop_
_entity_poly.entity_id
_entity_poly.type
_entity_poly.pdbx_seq_one_letter_code
_entity_poly.pdbx_strand_id
1 'polypeptide(L)'
;MKRLFLVLFLILGFFLLFKGISYAISPAQQATIATQEEWNKDWKYLCLEKWQDFGFNSPEEVKKAQIGKPFPIKMVDIKEFVVAKEIIPQTREAYRYVFPIQVEGKVVNEIHTGLSSGKWETIMIGGNISKVLYEIAAANDIQPDEVNIVFLGTSKYLVFNSNQEEVAVKITENDKSYKNQVDVFKQEAKELQEFISNKGENMQEYIGLMLIEGERSIQQENWLKRLARFIQYKLQI
;
A
#
# COMPACT_ATOMS: atom_id res chain seq x y z
N MET A 1 24.89 -48.12 -7.87
CA MET A 1 25.38 -46.86 -7.28
C MET A 1 25.08 -45.62 -8.13
N LYS A 2 25.52 -45.51 -9.39
CA LYS A 2 25.30 -44.31 -10.24
C LYS A 2 23.82 -43.86 -10.38
N ARG A 3 22.89 -44.82 -10.49
CA ARG A 3 21.44 -44.52 -10.59
C ARG A 3 20.84 -43.99 -9.28
N LEU A 4 21.31 -44.45 -8.13
CA LEU A 4 20.86 -44.00 -6.81
C LEU A 4 21.33 -42.56 -6.52
N PHE A 5 22.57 -42.25 -6.92
CA PHE A 5 23.15 -40.91 -6.78
C PHE A 5 22.40 -39.88 -7.64
N LEU A 6 22.00 -40.26 -8.85
CA LEU A 6 21.23 -39.38 -9.75
C LEU A 6 19.82 -39.08 -9.19
N VAL A 7 19.16 -40.09 -8.60
CA VAL A 7 17.85 -39.90 -7.95
C VAL A 7 17.97 -39.00 -6.72
N LEU A 8 18.99 -39.18 -5.88
CA LEU A 8 19.27 -38.29 -4.75
C LEU A 8 19.56 -36.86 -5.18
N PHE A 9 20.30 -36.67 -6.27
CA PHE A 9 20.60 -35.33 -6.80
C PHE A 9 19.37 -34.65 -7.40
N LEU A 10 18.49 -35.41 -8.07
CA LEU A 10 17.19 -34.91 -8.54
C LEU A 10 16.25 -34.56 -7.40
N ILE A 11 16.20 -35.38 -6.34
CA ILE A 11 15.40 -35.10 -5.14
C ILE A 11 15.96 -33.87 -4.42
N LEU A 12 17.28 -33.73 -4.28
CA LEU A 12 17.91 -32.55 -3.69
C LEU A 12 17.65 -31.29 -4.54
N GLY A 13 17.76 -31.40 -5.87
CA GLY A 13 17.41 -30.33 -6.80
C GLY A 13 15.92 -29.94 -6.70
N PHE A 14 15.04 -30.92 -6.57
CA PHE A 14 13.62 -30.70 -6.30
C PHE A 14 13.43 -30.00 -4.95
N PHE A 15 14.03 -30.47 -3.85
CA PHE A 15 13.96 -29.80 -2.56
C PHE A 15 14.56 -28.39 -2.55
N LEU A 16 15.62 -28.13 -3.32
CA LEU A 16 16.20 -26.79 -3.50
C LEU A 16 15.29 -25.88 -4.32
N LEU A 17 14.58 -26.42 -5.32
CA LEU A 17 13.51 -25.70 -6.01
C LEU A 17 12.36 -25.42 -5.04
N PHE A 18 11.89 -26.38 -4.24
CA PHE A 18 10.79 -26.16 -3.28
C PHE A 18 11.16 -25.21 -2.13
N LYS A 19 12.39 -25.28 -1.61
CA LYS A 19 12.88 -24.36 -0.56
C LYS A 19 13.27 -22.98 -1.11
N GLY A 20 13.76 -22.90 -2.35
CA GLY A 20 14.08 -21.64 -3.03
C GLY A 20 12.85 -20.89 -3.55
N ILE A 21 11.79 -21.61 -3.94
CA ILE A 21 10.51 -21.04 -4.40
C ILE A 21 9.59 -20.64 -3.23
N SER A 22 9.80 -21.22 -2.03
CA SER A 22 9.03 -20.87 -0.82
C SER A 22 9.46 -19.57 -0.15
N TYR A 23 10.42 -18.81 -0.70
CA TYR A 23 10.42 -17.37 -0.44
C TYR A 23 9.29 -16.76 -1.28
N ALA A 24 8.05 -17.00 -0.84
CA ALA A 24 6.88 -16.31 -1.34
C ALA A 24 7.19 -14.81 -1.22
N ILE A 25 7.41 -14.17 -2.35
CA ILE A 25 7.70 -12.74 -2.42
C ILE A 25 6.60 -12.05 -1.62
N SER A 26 6.98 -11.26 -0.61
CA SER A 26 6.00 -10.61 0.25
C SER A 26 5.03 -9.77 -0.58
N PRO A 27 3.77 -9.56 -0.15
CA PRO A 27 2.84 -8.67 -0.84
C PRO A 27 3.45 -7.31 -1.19
N ALA A 28 4.22 -6.71 -0.27
CA ALA A 28 4.94 -5.46 -0.50
C ALA A 28 5.97 -5.55 -1.64
N GLN A 29 6.75 -6.64 -1.71
CA GLN A 29 7.71 -6.85 -2.79
C GLN A 29 7.01 -7.10 -4.14
N GLN A 30 5.90 -7.85 -4.17
CA GLN A 30 5.13 -8.05 -5.39
C GLN A 30 4.53 -6.72 -5.91
N ALA A 31 3.97 -5.92 -5.01
CA ALA A 31 3.47 -4.58 -5.33
C ALA A 31 4.60 -3.67 -5.85
N THR A 32 5.79 -3.74 -5.25
CA THR A 32 6.97 -2.97 -5.69
C THR A 32 7.37 -3.34 -7.11
N ILE A 33 7.42 -4.62 -7.43
CA ILE A 33 7.75 -5.11 -8.78
C ILE A 33 6.72 -4.58 -9.79
N ALA A 34 5.42 -4.76 -9.52
CA ALA A 34 4.35 -4.30 -10.41
C ALA A 34 4.39 -2.78 -10.63
N THR A 35 4.56 -2.01 -9.55
CA THR A 35 4.65 -0.54 -9.63
C THR A 35 5.85 -0.11 -10.45
N GLN A 36 7.00 -0.76 -10.28
CA GLN A 36 8.22 -0.41 -11.02
C GLN A 36 8.11 -0.77 -12.52
N GLU A 37 7.47 -1.90 -12.84
CA GLU A 37 7.18 -2.31 -14.22
C GLU A 37 6.26 -1.31 -14.92
N GLU A 38 5.13 -0.97 -14.30
CA GLU A 38 4.16 -0.03 -14.88
C GLU A 38 4.68 1.41 -14.93
N TRP A 39 5.47 1.84 -13.93
CA TRP A 39 6.14 3.13 -13.94
C TRP A 39 7.02 3.29 -15.17
N ASN A 40 7.88 2.30 -15.44
CA ASN A 40 8.82 2.35 -16.54
C ASN A 40 8.15 2.19 -17.91
N LYS A 41 7.00 1.52 -17.98
CA LYS A 41 6.30 1.25 -19.23
C LYS A 41 5.39 2.40 -19.66
N ASP A 42 4.48 2.84 -18.80
CA ASP A 42 3.36 3.71 -19.18
C ASP A 42 3.29 4.99 -18.33
N TRP A 43 3.38 4.89 -17.00
CA TRP A 43 3.11 6.05 -16.12
C TRP A 43 4.18 7.13 -16.18
N LYS A 44 5.45 6.77 -16.33
CA LYS A 44 6.53 7.76 -16.48
C LYS A 44 6.36 8.59 -17.75
N TYR A 45 5.87 7.98 -18.83
CA TYR A 45 5.58 8.69 -20.08
C TYR A 45 4.43 9.67 -19.90
N LEU A 46 3.33 9.25 -19.25
CA LEU A 46 2.22 10.15 -18.93
C LEU A 46 2.69 11.33 -18.06
N CYS A 47 3.55 11.08 -17.07
CA CYS A 47 4.14 12.14 -16.26
C CYS A 47 5.04 13.07 -17.09
N LEU A 48 5.75 12.58 -18.10
CA LEU A 48 6.57 13.42 -18.97
C LEU A 48 5.71 14.36 -19.82
N GLU A 49 4.59 13.87 -20.35
CA GLU A 49 3.66 14.68 -21.14
C GLU A 49 2.92 15.73 -20.31
N LYS A 50 2.53 15.36 -19.08
CA LYS A 50 1.68 16.19 -18.21
C LYS A 50 2.36 16.55 -16.89
N TRP A 51 3.66 16.82 -16.95
CA TRP A 51 4.52 16.96 -15.76
C TRP A 51 3.99 18.00 -14.75
N GLN A 52 3.42 19.11 -15.22
CA GLN A 52 2.82 20.15 -14.37
C GLN A 52 1.61 19.63 -13.58
N ASP A 53 0.73 18.87 -14.22
CA ASP A 53 -0.47 18.30 -13.60
C ASP A 53 -0.12 17.32 -12.49
N PHE A 54 1.07 16.71 -12.57
CA PHE A 54 1.59 15.77 -11.58
C PHE A 54 2.56 16.40 -10.58
N GLY A 55 2.66 17.73 -10.54
CA GLY A 55 3.40 18.47 -9.51
C GLY A 55 4.92 18.54 -9.72
N PHE A 56 5.43 18.10 -10.86
CA PHE A 56 6.84 18.28 -11.22
C PHE A 56 7.11 19.72 -11.66
N ASN A 57 8.36 20.18 -11.55
CA ASN A 57 8.79 21.50 -12.03
C ASN A 57 9.33 21.47 -13.47
N SER A 58 9.72 20.29 -13.97
CA SER A 58 10.12 20.11 -15.37
C SER A 58 10.06 18.66 -15.83
N PRO A 59 10.09 18.40 -17.16
CA PRO A 59 10.22 17.04 -17.70
C PRO A 59 11.50 16.32 -17.23
N GLU A 60 12.59 17.06 -17.00
CA GLU A 60 13.86 16.51 -16.50
C GLU A 60 13.71 15.95 -15.08
N GLU A 61 12.89 16.57 -14.23
CA GLU A 61 12.57 16.01 -12.91
C GLU A 61 11.87 14.65 -13.03
N VAL A 62 10.92 14.52 -13.96
CA VAL A 62 10.24 13.24 -14.23
C VAL A 62 11.25 12.16 -14.65
N LYS A 63 12.26 12.50 -15.46
CA LYS A 63 13.30 11.55 -15.88
C LYS A 63 14.13 11.06 -14.68
N LYS A 64 14.42 11.95 -13.73
CA LYS A 64 15.17 11.66 -12.49
C LYS A 64 14.32 11.03 -11.39
N ALA A 65 13.00 11.07 -11.51
CA ALA A 65 12.09 10.58 -10.49
C ALA A 65 12.25 9.07 -10.25
N GLN A 66 12.20 8.70 -8.96
CA GLN A 66 12.34 7.34 -8.48
C GLN A 66 11.12 6.95 -7.63
N ILE A 67 10.76 5.68 -7.68
CA ILE A 67 9.74 5.11 -6.80
C ILE A 67 10.39 4.78 -5.46
N GLY A 68 9.91 5.38 -4.38
CA GLY A 68 10.42 5.13 -3.03
C GLY A 68 9.80 3.89 -2.35
N LYS A 69 10.10 3.72 -1.06
CA LYS A 69 9.61 2.58 -0.26
C LYS A 69 8.07 2.60 -0.17
N PRO A 70 7.39 1.45 -0.35
CA PRO A 70 5.95 1.37 -0.18
C PRO A 70 5.50 1.58 1.27
N PHE A 71 4.36 2.26 1.43
CA PHE A 71 3.60 2.33 2.67
C PHE A 71 2.32 1.49 2.57
N PRO A 72 2.12 0.49 3.45
CA PRO A 72 0.91 -0.30 3.43
C PRO A 72 -0.29 0.54 3.86
N ILE A 73 -1.41 0.38 3.15
CA ILE A 73 -2.71 0.90 3.58
C ILE A 73 -3.33 -0.10 4.53
N LYS A 74 -3.76 0.40 5.68
CA LYS A 74 -4.51 -0.33 6.70
C LYS A 74 -5.96 0.11 6.69
N MET A 75 -6.86 -0.79 7.05
CA MET A 75 -8.30 -0.54 7.15
C MET A 75 -8.79 -0.92 8.54
N VAL A 76 -9.74 -0.16 9.05
CA VAL A 76 -10.48 -0.50 10.28
C VAL A 76 -11.60 -1.49 9.92
N ASP A 77 -11.70 -2.60 10.66
CA ASP A 77 -12.94 -3.35 10.70
C ASP A 77 -13.92 -2.66 11.65
N ILE A 78 -14.84 -1.92 11.07
CA ILE A 78 -15.76 -1.10 11.85
C ILE A 78 -16.68 -1.92 12.76
N LYS A 79 -16.99 -3.18 12.44
CA LYS A 79 -17.84 -4.02 13.30
C LYS A 79 -17.13 -4.43 14.58
N GLU A 80 -15.81 -4.59 14.52
CA GLU A 80 -14.98 -5.04 15.63
C GLU A 80 -14.28 -3.87 16.37
N PHE A 81 -14.38 -2.66 15.83
CA PHE A 81 -13.72 -1.49 16.38
C PHE A 81 -14.25 -1.11 17.78
N VAL A 82 -13.35 -0.93 18.74
CA VAL A 82 -13.65 -0.51 20.10
C VAL A 82 -13.06 0.87 20.34
N VAL A 83 -13.93 1.87 20.50
CA VAL A 83 -13.58 3.30 20.66
C VAL A 83 -12.56 3.55 21.80
N ALA A 84 -12.65 2.80 22.88
CA ALA A 84 -11.78 2.97 24.05
C ALA A 84 -10.34 2.45 23.83
N LYS A 85 -10.08 1.67 22.77
CA LYS A 85 -8.76 1.11 22.47
C LYS A 85 -8.00 1.98 21.47
N GLU A 86 -6.69 1.74 21.35
CA GLU A 86 -5.82 2.34 20.32
C GLU A 86 -6.24 1.92 18.91
N ILE A 87 -6.04 2.80 17.94
CA ILE A 87 -6.46 2.61 16.55
C ILE A 87 -5.65 1.50 15.87
N ILE A 88 -4.32 1.59 15.89
CA ILE A 88 -3.44 0.72 15.07
C ILE A 88 -3.65 -0.78 15.33
N PRO A 89 -3.73 -1.28 16.59
CA PRO A 89 -3.93 -2.70 16.86
C PRO A 89 -5.26 -3.26 16.34
N GLN A 90 -6.22 -2.39 16.00
CA GLN A 90 -7.56 -2.75 15.51
C GLN A 90 -7.67 -2.64 13.98
N THR A 91 -6.55 -2.55 13.27
CA THR A 91 -6.50 -2.42 11.80
C THR A 91 -5.98 -3.69 11.13
N ARG A 92 -6.37 -3.88 9.87
CA ARG A 92 -5.88 -4.95 8.98
C ARG A 92 -5.28 -4.39 7.70
N GLU A 93 -4.31 -5.08 7.10
CA GLU A 93 -3.78 -4.67 5.79
C GLU A 93 -4.82 -4.86 4.68
N ALA A 94 -4.89 -3.89 3.76
CA ALA A 94 -5.86 -3.87 2.66
C ALA A 94 -5.32 -4.47 1.34
N TYR A 95 -4.14 -5.09 1.34
CA TYR A 95 -3.39 -5.44 0.12
C TYR A 95 -3.28 -4.29 -0.89
N ARG A 96 -3.10 -3.07 -0.36
CA ARG A 96 -2.89 -1.83 -1.11
C ARG A 96 -1.70 -1.09 -0.54
N TYR A 97 -0.95 -0.43 -1.40
CA TYR A 97 0.25 0.28 -1.04
C TYR A 97 0.29 1.65 -1.71
N VAL A 98 0.80 2.63 -0.99
CA VAL A 98 1.14 3.95 -1.53
C VAL A 98 2.64 4.01 -1.72
N PHE A 99 3.08 4.33 -2.92
CA PHE A 99 4.48 4.49 -3.28
C PHE A 99 4.78 5.98 -3.53
N PRO A 100 5.66 6.61 -2.75
CA PRO A 100 6.06 7.98 -3.02
C PRO A 100 6.87 8.04 -4.32
N ILE A 101 6.57 9.00 -5.19
CA ILE A 101 7.43 9.38 -6.30
C ILE A 101 8.35 10.49 -5.80
N GLN A 102 9.66 10.25 -5.84
CA GLN A 102 10.67 11.11 -5.27
C GLN A 102 11.61 11.68 -6.32
N VAL A 103 11.96 12.95 -6.18
CA VAL A 103 13.03 13.62 -6.92
C VAL A 103 14.02 14.14 -5.89
N GLU A 104 15.27 13.65 -5.97
CA GLU A 104 16.35 14.07 -5.05
C GLU A 104 15.96 13.93 -3.56
N GLY A 105 15.23 12.85 -3.24
CA GLY A 105 14.77 12.53 -1.87
C GLY A 105 13.51 13.28 -1.43
N LYS A 106 12.96 14.20 -2.22
CA LYS A 106 11.70 14.91 -1.92
C LYS A 106 10.52 14.24 -2.60
N VAL A 107 9.43 14.05 -1.87
CA VAL A 107 8.17 13.52 -2.42
C VAL A 107 7.52 14.59 -3.30
N VAL A 108 7.31 14.25 -4.57
CA VAL A 108 6.66 15.11 -5.57
C VAL A 108 5.23 14.63 -5.83
N ASN A 109 5.03 13.31 -5.88
CA ASN A 109 3.74 12.70 -6.16
C ASN A 109 3.69 11.29 -5.53
N GLU A 110 2.66 10.51 -5.81
CA GLU A 110 2.50 9.14 -5.33
C GLU A 110 1.77 8.23 -6.33
N ILE A 111 2.01 6.93 -6.20
CA ILE A 111 1.34 5.86 -6.94
C ILE A 111 0.61 4.96 -5.94
N HIS A 112 -0.63 4.63 -6.24
CA HIS A 112 -1.41 3.67 -5.47
C HIS A 112 -1.47 2.36 -6.24
N THR A 113 -1.02 1.29 -5.62
CA THR A 113 -0.98 -0.05 -6.21
C THR A 113 -1.78 -0.99 -5.34
N GLY A 114 -2.61 -1.83 -5.95
CA GLY A 114 -3.42 -2.81 -5.22
C GLY A 114 -3.48 -4.15 -5.92
N LEU A 115 -3.85 -5.17 -5.16
CA LEU A 115 -4.11 -6.50 -5.67
C LEU A 115 -5.54 -6.57 -6.18
N SER A 116 -5.74 -6.83 -7.47
CA SER A 116 -7.03 -6.91 -8.16
C SER A 116 -7.08 -8.09 -9.12
N SER A 117 -8.15 -8.89 -9.04
CA SER A 117 -8.27 -10.12 -9.84
C SER A 117 -7.03 -11.05 -9.77
N GLY A 118 -6.40 -11.10 -8.59
CA GLY A 118 -5.18 -11.85 -8.31
C GLY A 118 -3.88 -11.19 -8.78
N LYS A 119 -3.93 -10.03 -9.44
CA LYS A 119 -2.78 -9.31 -10.00
C LYS A 119 -2.54 -7.99 -9.30
N TRP A 120 -1.28 -7.66 -9.04
CA TRP A 120 -0.90 -6.31 -8.63
C TRP A 120 -0.95 -5.38 -9.83
N GLU A 121 -1.64 -4.27 -9.67
CA GLU A 121 -1.81 -3.23 -10.70
C GLU A 121 -1.78 -1.83 -10.07
N THR A 122 -1.31 -0.84 -10.83
CA THR A 122 -1.46 0.56 -10.42
C THR A 122 -2.92 0.96 -10.55
N ILE A 123 -3.52 1.37 -9.44
CA ILE A 123 -4.90 1.87 -9.38
C ILE A 123 -4.94 3.32 -9.84
N MET A 124 -4.01 4.15 -9.35
CA MET A 124 -3.94 5.57 -9.70
C MET A 124 -2.55 6.15 -9.42
N ILE A 125 -2.30 7.28 -10.07
CA ILE A 125 -1.21 8.21 -9.76
C ILE A 125 -1.82 9.54 -9.33
N GLY A 126 -1.21 10.21 -8.36
CA GLY A 126 -1.78 11.41 -7.76
C GLY A 126 -2.21 11.22 -6.32
N GLY A 127 -2.43 12.35 -5.65
CA GLY A 127 -2.76 12.41 -4.24
C GLY A 127 -1.68 13.14 -3.43
N ASN A 128 -1.90 13.25 -2.13
CA ASN A 128 -1.03 13.99 -1.22
C ASN A 128 -0.66 13.19 0.02
N ILE A 129 -0.99 11.89 0.10
CA ILE A 129 -0.83 11.09 1.32
C ILE A 129 0.65 11.01 1.69
N SER A 130 1.50 10.63 0.74
CA SER A 130 2.94 10.49 0.90
C SER A 130 3.58 11.81 1.29
N LYS A 131 3.16 12.91 0.65
CA LYS A 131 3.69 14.24 0.98
C LYS A 131 3.36 14.62 2.43
N VAL A 132 2.09 14.51 2.82
CA VAL A 132 1.65 14.82 4.18
C VAL A 132 2.30 13.89 5.20
N LEU A 133 2.49 12.61 4.87
CA LEU A 133 3.18 11.64 5.72
C LEU A 133 4.63 12.05 6.00
N TYR A 134 5.40 12.43 4.98
CA TYR A 134 6.78 12.88 5.17
C TYR A 134 6.84 14.22 5.93
N GLU A 135 5.90 15.13 5.69
CA GLU A 135 5.81 16.40 6.42
C GLU A 135 5.51 16.17 7.91
N ILE A 136 4.58 15.27 8.24
CA ILE A 136 4.26 14.90 9.62
C ILE A 136 5.43 14.18 10.29
N ALA A 137 6.08 13.24 9.60
CA ALA A 137 7.22 12.53 10.13
C ALA A 137 8.36 13.49 10.50
N ALA A 138 8.69 14.42 9.59
CA ALA A 138 9.69 15.46 9.84
C ALA A 138 9.28 16.42 10.97
N ALA A 139 8.01 16.82 11.05
CA ALA A 139 7.52 17.74 12.10
C ALA A 139 7.52 17.13 13.51
N ASN A 140 7.51 15.79 13.61
CA ASN A 140 7.49 15.06 14.88
C ASN A 140 8.82 14.35 15.19
N ASP A 141 9.87 14.56 14.38
CA ASP A 141 11.17 13.89 14.53
C ASP A 141 11.08 12.35 14.57
N ILE A 142 10.21 11.78 13.73
CA ILE A 142 10.02 10.34 13.57
C ILE A 142 10.34 9.90 12.13
N GLN A 143 10.56 8.61 11.93
CA GLN A 143 10.75 8.07 10.60
C GLN A 143 9.41 7.95 9.85
N PRO A 144 9.39 8.12 8.51
CA PRO A 144 8.18 7.94 7.71
C PRO A 144 7.49 6.57 7.91
N ASP A 145 8.24 5.51 8.18
CA ASP A 145 7.67 4.17 8.38
C ASP A 145 7.07 3.93 9.78
N GLU A 146 7.18 4.91 10.68
CA GLU A 146 6.44 4.95 11.95
C GLU A 146 5.02 5.52 11.77
N VAL A 147 4.73 6.11 10.60
CA VAL A 147 3.41 6.66 10.25
C VAL A 147 2.59 5.65 9.46
N ASN A 148 1.37 5.37 9.94
CA ASN A 148 0.47 4.40 9.34
C ASN A 148 -0.62 5.10 8.53
N ILE A 149 -0.86 4.63 7.30
CA ILE A 149 -2.00 5.08 6.49
C ILE A 149 -3.21 4.22 6.86
N VAL A 150 -4.22 4.83 7.50
CA VAL A 150 -5.42 4.14 8.00
C VAL A 150 -6.67 4.67 7.31
N PHE A 151 -7.45 3.77 6.71
CA PHE A 151 -8.73 4.08 6.10
C PHE A 151 -9.86 3.71 7.07
N LEU A 152 -10.76 4.68 7.29
CA LEU A 152 -11.99 4.55 8.05
C LEU A 152 -13.16 4.85 7.11
N GLY A 153 -13.73 3.80 6.51
CA GLY A 153 -14.61 3.98 5.36
C GLY A 153 -13.90 4.76 4.24
N THR A 154 -14.47 5.87 3.79
CA THR A 154 -13.87 6.74 2.77
C THR A 154 -12.89 7.78 3.34
N SER A 155 -12.86 7.97 4.66
CA SER A 155 -11.91 8.88 5.33
C SER A 155 -10.52 8.26 5.38
N LYS A 156 -9.49 9.07 5.12
CA LYS A 156 -8.08 8.68 5.16
C LYS A 156 -7.39 9.39 6.32
N TYR A 157 -6.68 8.65 7.14
CA TYR A 157 -5.96 9.15 8.30
C TYR A 157 -4.50 8.71 8.27
N LEU A 158 -3.63 9.55 8.80
CA LEU A 158 -2.27 9.17 9.19
C LEU A 158 -2.24 9.01 10.70
N VAL A 159 -1.82 7.83 11.15
CA VAL A 159 -1.84 7.47 12.58
C VAL A 159 -0.44 7.05 13.02
N PHE A 160 0.05 7.65 14.09
CA PHE A 160 1.39 7.44 14.64
C PHE A 160 1.40 7.76 16.13
N ASN A 161 2.49 7.40 16.82
CA ASN A 161 2.68 7.76 18.21
C ASN A 161 3.68 8.92 18.30
N SER A 162 3.34 9.95 19.07
CA SER A 162 4.22 11.09 19.38
C SER A 162 4.20 11.32 20.88
N ASN A 163 5.37 11.32 21.53
CA ASN A 163 5.47 11.48 23.00
C ASN A 163 4.59 10.52 23.82
N GLN A 164 4.48 9.26 23.39
CA GLN A 164 3.61 8.24 24.00
C GLN A 164 2.10 8.49 23.88
N GLU A 165 1.69 9.49 23.10
CA GLU A 165 0.29 9.74 22.75
C GLU A 165 0.00 9.28 21.32
N GLU A 166 -1.14 8.62 21.13
CA GLU A 166 -1.65 8.31 19.80
C GLU A 166 -2.10 9.61 19.12
N VAL A 167 -1.65 9.81 17.88
CA VAL A 167 -2.02 10.94 17.04
C VAL A 167 -2.66 10.40 15.77
N ALA A 168 -3.81 10.95 15.42
CA ALA A 168 -4.47 10.71 14.14
C ALA A 168 -4.64 12.04 13.43
N VAL A 169 -4.25 12.12 12.15
CA VAL A 169 -4.42 13.31 11.33
C VAL A 169 -5.25 12.94 10.11
N LYS A 170 -6.40 13.58 9.94
CA LYS A 170 -7.27 13.38 8.77
C LYS A 170 -6.64 14.03 7.55
N ILE A 171 -6.46 13.27 6.49
CA ILE A 171 -5.98 13.80 5.22
C ILE A 171 -7.15 14.43 4.49
N THR A 172 -7.11 15.75 4.32
CA THR A 172 -8.03 16.48 3.45
C THR A 172 -7.23 17.27 2.41
N GLU A 173 -7.86 17.65 1.31
CA GLU A 173 -7.17 18.41 0.25
C GLU A 173 -6.76 19.82 0.71
N ASN A 174 -7.45 20.38 1.71
CA ASN A 174 -7.37 21.80 2.06
C ASN A 174 -6.84 22.10 3.46
N ASP A 175 -6.82 21.12 4.38
CA ASP A 175 -6.39 21.36 5.76
C ASP A 175 -4.94 20.91 5.99
N LYS A 176 -4.07 21.89 6.25
CA LYS A 176 -2.67 21.67 6.67
C LYS A 176 -2.51 21.75 8.19
N SER A 177 -3.60 21.92 8.93
CA SER A 177 -3.55 21.86 10.38
C SER A 177 -3.43 20.39 10.76
N TYR A 178 -2.17 19.92 10.84
CA TYR A 178 -1.79 18.57 11.29
C TYR A 178 -2.08 18.38 12.79
N LYS A 179 -3.29 18.75 13.21
CA LYS A 179 -3.77 18.69 14.58
C LYS A 179 -4.10 17.24 14.91
N ASN A 180 -3.88 16.88 16.17
CA ASN A 180 -4.33 15.59 16.68
C ASN A 180 -5.87 15.53 16.63
N GLN A 181 -6.39 14.55 15.91
CA GLN A 181 -7.79 14.31 15.61
C GLN A 181 -8.22 12.89 16.03
N VAL A 182 -7.58 12.28 17.04
CA VAL A 182 -7.99 10.96 17.56
C VAL A 182 -9.46 10.95 17.98
N ASP A 183 -9.95 11.99 18.66
CA ASP A 183 -11.35 12.06 19.06
C ASP A 183 -12.30 12.14 17.87
N VAL A 184 -11.92 12.88 16.81
CA VAL A 184 -12.69 12.97 15.56
C VAL A 184 -12.72 11.61 14.86
N PHE A 185 -11.58 10.93 14.78
CA PHE A 185 -11.50 9.57 14.23
C PHE A 185 -12.45 8.62 14.98
N LYS A 186 -12.40 8.63 16.31
CA LYS A 186 -13.21 7.76 17.17
C LYS A 186 -14.69 8.07 17.06
N GLN A 187 -15.05 9.34 16.95
CA GLN A 187 -16.43 9.78 16.73
C GLN A 187 -16.95 9.35 15.35
N GLU A 188 -16.18 9.55 14.28
CA GLU A 188 -16.54 9.07 12.94
C GLU A 188 -16.69 7.55 12.90
N ALA A 189 -15.84 6.81 13.62
CA ALA A 189 -15.94 5.37 13.69
C ALA A 189 -17.25 4.93 14.37
N LYS A 190 -17.62 5.58 15.47
CA LYS A 190 -18.89 5.33 16.16
C LYS A 190 -20.10 5.64 15.26
N GLU A 191 -20.08 6.76 14.56
CA GLU A 191 -21.15 7.13 13.62
C GLU A 191 -21.28 6.11 12.47
N LEU A 192 -20.15 5.62 11.95
CA LEU A 192 -20.15 4.60 10.91
C LEU A 192 -20.66 3.24 11.43
N GLN A 193 -20.34 2.88 12.68
CA GLN A 193 -20.91 1.70 13.35
C GLN A 193 -22.44 1.80 13.44
N GLU A 194 -22.95 2.91 13.99
CA GLU A 194 -24.39 3.16 14.13
C GLU A 194 -25.09 3.13 12.78
N PHE A 195 -24.48 3.74 11.76
CA PHE A 195 -25.01 3.74 10.39
C PHE A 195 -25.13 2.33 9.81
N ILE A 196 -24.10 1.48 9.98
CA ILE A 196 -24.10 0.10 9.48
C ILE A 196 -25.11 -0.76 10.23
N SER A 197 -25.20 -0.61 11.56
CA SER A 197 -26.22 -1.30 12.36
C SER A 197 -27.65 -0.95 11.92
N ASN A 198 -27.89 0.30 11.51
CA ASN A 198 -29.21 0.77 11.08
C ASN A 198 -29.59 0.39 9.63
N LYS A 199 -28.60 0.21 8.73
CA LYS A 199 -28.85 -0.07 7.30
C LYS A 199 -28.63 -1.52 6.85
N GLY A 200 -28.20 -2.39 7.76
CA GLY A 200 -27.95 -3.81 7.49
C GLY A 200 -26.60 -4.08 6.80
N GLU A 201 -26.22 -5.36 6.75
CA GLU A 201 -24.84 -5.80 6.45
C GLU A 201 -24.36 -5.50 5.01
N ASN A 202 -25.27 -5.24 4.06
CA ASN A 202 -24.93 -5.02 2.64
C ASN A 202 -24.12 -3.73 2.38
N MET A 203 -24.08 -2.78 3.31
CA MET A 203 -23.42 -1.49 3.09
C MET A 203 -21.91 -1.51 3.36
N GLN A 204 -21.43 -2.40 4.24
CA GLN A 204 -20.00 -2.58 4.47
C GLN A 204 -19.34 -3.29 3.29
N GLU A 205 -20.08 -4.17 2.59
CA GLU A 205 -19.66 -4.65 1.28
C GLU A 205 -19.64 -3.54 0.24
N TYR A 206 -20.46 -2.51 0.32
CA TYR A 206 -20.46 -1.41 -0.66
C TYR A 206 -19.30 -0.41 -0.44
N ILE A 207 -19.07 -0.01 0.82
CA ILE A 207 -17.90 0.79 1.23
C ILE A 207 -16.62 -0.02 1.04
N GLY A 208 -16.71 -1.31 1.38
CA GLY A 208 -15.75 -2.33 1.06
C GLY A 208 -15.48 -2.36 -0.43
N LEU A 209 -16.43 -2.60 -1.31
CA LEU A 209 -16.27 -2.72 -2.77
C LEU A 209 -15.66 -1.46 -3.40
N MET A 210 -16.02 -0.25 -2.93
CA MET A 210 -15.31 0.99 -3.34
C MET A 210 -13.81 1.00 -2.95
N LEU A 211 -13.41 0.16 -2.00
CA LEU A 211 -12.06 -0.05 -1.49
C LEU A 211 -11.51 -1.49 -1.69
N ILE A 212 -12.28 -2.43 -2.26
CA ILE A 212 -12.12 -3.91 -2.19
C ILE A 212 -12.59 -4.59 -3.49
N GLU A 213 -12.59 -3.93 -4.66
CA GLU A 213 -12.59 -4.72 -5.92
C GLU A 213 -11.35 -5.64 -6.04
N GLY A 214 -10.41 -5.56 -5.07
CA GLY A 214 -9.25 -6.42 -4.92
C GLY A 214 -9.41 -7.75 -4.18
N GLU A 215 -10.06 -7.78 -3.01
CA GLU A 215 -9.88 -8.89 -2.05
C GLU A 215 -10.63 -10.18 -2.43
N ARG A 216 -11.75 -10.10 -3.17
CA ARG A 216 -12.51 -11.32 -3.55
C ARG A 216 -11.78 -12.21 -4.56
N SER A 217 -10.67 -11.75 -5.13
CA SER A 217 -9.85 -12.51 -6.07
C SER A 217 -8.66 -13.27 -5.45
N ILE A 218 -8.45 -13.12 -4.14
CA ILE A 218 -7.25 -13.58 -3.42
C ILE A 218 -7.08 -15.11 -3.46
N GLN A 219 -8.14 -15.89 -3.72
CA GLN A 219 -8.05 -17.36 -3.62
C GLN A 219 -7.60 -18.12 -4.87
N GLN A 220 -7.33 -17.48 -6.02
CA GLN A 220 -7.10 -18.26 -7.26
C GLN A 220 -5.98 -17.79 -8.21
N GLU A 221 -4.93 -17.09 -7.75
CA GLU A 221 -3.73 -16.94 -8.59
C GLU A 221 -2.66 -18.00 -8.27
N ASN A 222 -2.39 -18.83 -9.27
CA ASN A 222 -1.41 -19.91 -9.22
C ASN A 222 -0.01 -19.33 -8.94
N TRP A 223 0.62 -19.71 -7.84
CA TRP A 223 1.95 -19.25 -7.38
C TRP A 223 3.04 -19.27 -8.47
N LEU A 224 2.90 -20.14 -9.48
CA LEU A 224 3.75 -20.20 -10.67
C LEU A 224 3.79 -18.87 -11.46
N LYS A 225 2.68 -18.13 -11.55
CA LYS A 225 2.64 -16.82 -12.22
C LYS A 225 3.37 -15.74 -11.43
N ARG A 226 3.32 -15.81 -10.09
CA ARG A 226 4.06 -14.90 -9.19
C ARG A 226 5.57 -15.14 -9.31
N LEU A 227 5.97 -16.40 -9.39
CA LEU A 227 7.37 -16.80 -9.59
C LEU A 227 7.91 -16.37 -10.96
N ALA A 228 7.14 -16.53 -12.03
CA ALA A 228 7.56 -16.16 -13.38
C ALA A 228 7.89 -14.67 -13.50
N ARG A 229 7.04 -13.78 -12.96
CA ARG A 229 7.27 -12.33 -12.97
C ARG A 229 8.52 -11.92 -12.20
N PHE A 230 8.76 -12.55 -11.05
CA PHE A 230 9.98 -12.28 -10.27
C PHE A 230 11.26 -12.66 -11.00
N ILE A 231 11.25 -13.79 -11.69
CA ILE A 231 12.39 -14.24 -12.48
C ILE A 231 12.65 -13.24 -13.63
N GLN A 232 11.61 -12.77 -14.31
CA GLN A 232 11.75 -11.71 -15.33
C GLN A 232 12.37 -10.44 -14.75
N TYR A 233 11.86 -9.95 -13.62
CA TYR A 233 12.39 -8.75 -12.95
C TYR A 233 13.87 -8.89 -12.58
N LYS A 234 14.29 -10.02 -12.00
CA LYS A 234 15.69 -10.24 -11.59
C LYS A 234 16.66 -10.40 -12.75
N LEU A 235 16.17 -10.80 -13.93
CA LEU A 235 17.00 -11.07 -15.10
C LEU A 235 17.04 -9.93 -16.13
N GLN A 236 16.22 -8.88 -15.97
CA GLN A 236 16.09 -7.78 -16.96
C GLN A 236 15.87 -8.30 -18.40
N ILE A 237 15.06 -9.36 -18.56
CA ILE A 237 14.62 -9.91 -19.86
C ILE A 237 13.16 -9.52 -20.09
#